data_AF-A0A9E0YNJ7-F1
#
_entry.id   AF-A0A9E0YNJ7-F1
#
_cell.length_a   1.000
_cell.length_b   1.000
_cell.length_c   1.000
_cell.angle_alpha   90.00
_cell.angle_beta   90.00
_cell.angle_gamma   90.00
#
_symmetry.space_group_name_H-M   'P 1'
#
loop_
_entity.id
_entity.type
_entity.pdbx_description
1 polymer ?
#
loop_
_entity_poly.entity_id
_entity_poly.type
_entity_poly.pdbx_seq_one_letter_code
_entity_poly.pdbx_strand_id
1 'polypeptide(L)'
;MAEPPDSDNYRKACEAHPDIYQETSSAINEVGEEWNPRLHLIMHQMVLNQIDEVTAVKDAYEELSEKHKLHPHSAIHVLSNVLSEEIYDMLQTKREYDPEVYERKLSNMLNRNSTEYRKLIKPFQHGKPPKHPEIN
;
A
#
# COMPACT_ATOMS: atom_id res chain seq x y z
N MET A 1 -1.88 -25.95 -2.50
CA MET A 1 -1.86 -24.50 -2.20
C MET A 1 -0.46 -24.02 -2.52
N ALA A 2 -0.30 -22.91 -3.26
CA ALA A 2 1.02 -22.33 -3.46
C ALA A 2 1.47 -21.73 -2.12
N GLU A 3 2.66 -22.10 -1.64
CA GLU A 3 3.24 -21.50 -0.45
C GLU A 3 3.32 -19.98 -0.63
N PRO A 4 3.02 -19.18 0.42
CA PRO A 4 3.22 -17.75 0.34
C PRO A 4 4.66 -17.47 -0.08
N PRO A 5 4.89 -16.47 -0.95
CA PRO A 5 6.24 -16.18 -1.43
C PRO A 5 7.15 -15.90 -0.23
N ASP A 6 8.12 -16.78 -0.03
CA ASP A 6 9.10 -16.71 1.07
C ASP A 6 10.06 -15.53 0.82
N SER A 7 9.55 -14.33 1.03
CA SER A 7 10.30 -13.09 0.95
C SER A 7 10.20 -12.40 2.29
N ASP A 8 11.32 -11.82 2.74
CA ASP A 8 11.37 -11.05 3.99
C ASP A 8 10.31 -9.95 4.05
N ASN A 9 9.97 -9.35 2.91
CA ASN A 9 8.98 -8.29 2.84
C ASN A 9 7.53 -8.81 2.95
N TYR A 10 7.22 -10.02 2.47
CA TYR A 10 5.92 -10.64 2.74
C TYR A 10 5.76 -10.99 4.22
N ARG A 11 6.82 -11.51 4.85
CA ARG A 11 6.84 -11.77 6.29
C ARG A 11 6.62 -10.48 7.10
N LYS A 12 7.30 -9.38 6.76
CA LYS A 12 7.07 -8.05 7.38
C LYS A 12 5.62 -7.59 7.23
N ALA A 13 5.01 -7.81 6.07
CA ALA A 13 3.59 -7.49 5.85
C ALA A 13 2.67 -8.30 6.78
N CYS A 14 2.95 -9.60 6.95
CA CYS A 14 2.19 -10.47 7.86
C CYS A 14 2.39 -10.10 9.34
N GLU A 15 3.60 -9.76 9.75
CA GLU A 15 3.91 -9.32 11.12
C GLU A 15 3.21 -8.00 11.49
N ALA A 16 2.99 -7.12 10.50
CA ALA A 16 2.20 -5.90 10.68
C ALA A 16 0.68 -6.16 10.82
N HIS A 17 0.22 -7.37 10.46
CA HIS A 17 -1.17 -7.79 10.38
C HIS A 17 -1.40 -9.24 10.85
N PRO A 18 -1.13 -9.55 12.14
CA PRO A 18 -1.21 -10.93 12.64
C PRO A 18 -2.63 -11.51 12.62
N ASP A 19 -3.65 -10.66 12.68
CA ASP A 19 -5.08 -10.97 12.52
C ASP A 19 -5.39 -11.43 11.09
N ILE A 20 -4.95 -10.67 10.09
CA ILE A 20 -5.19 -10.93 8.67
C ILE A 20 -4.46 -12.20 8.20
N TYR A 21 -3.22 -12.40 8.67
CA TYR A 21 -2.40 -13.54 8.27
C TYR A 21 -3.04 -14.89 8.65
N GLN A 22 -3.67 -14.98 9.82
CA GLN A 22 -4.32 -16.22 10.27
C GLN A 22 -5.47 -16.63 9.34
N GLU A 23 -6.23 -15.68 8.80
CA GLU A 23 -7.38 -15.93 7.91
C GLU A 23 -6.99 -16.19 6.45
N THR A 24 -5.86 -15.67 5.98
CA THR A 24 -5.36 -15.99 4.63
C THR A 24 -4.97 -17.46 4.45
N SER A 25 -4.83 -18.21 5.55
CA SER A 25 -4.64 -19.66 5.52
C SER A 25 -5.93 -20.45 5.24
N SER A 26 -7.10 -19.84 5.45
CA SER A 26 -8.42 -20.49 5.36
C SER A 26 -9.31 -19.98 4.22
N ALA A 27 -9.08 -18.79 3.66
CA ALA A 27 -9.96 -18.20 2.65
C ALA A 27 -9.30 -18.02 1.27
N ILE A 28 -9.72 -18.82 0.29
CA ILE A 28 -9.80 -18.35 -1.09
C ILE A 28 -11.04 -17.47 -1.11
N ASN A 29 -10.84 -16.15 -1.00
CA ASN A 29 -11.91 -15.17 -0.81
C ASN A 29 -13.07 -15.40 -1.77
N GLU A 30 -14.26 -15.50 -1.20
CA GLU A 30 -15.51 -15.56 -1.94
C GLU A 30 -15.67 -14.29 -2.79
N VAL A 31 -16.14 -14.46 -4.02
CA VAL A 31 -16.44 -13.34 -4.91
C VAL A 31 -17.65 -12.59 -4.32
N GLY A 32 -17.43 -11.46 -3.65
CA GLY A 32 -18.50 -10.66 -3.06
C GLY A 32 -18.11 -9.80 -1.85
N GLU A 33 -16.95 -10.05 -1.22
CA GLU A 33 -16.49 -9.23 -0.11
C GLU A 33 -15.91 -7.89 -0.57
N GLU A 34 -16.18 -6.82 0.19
CA GLU A 34 -15.69 -5.46 -0.07
C GLU A 34 -14.16 -5.35 0.09
N TRP A 35 -13.54 -6.35 0.73
CA TRP A 35 -12.12 -6.35 1.06
C TRP A 35 -11.50 -7.74 0.89
N ASN A 36 -10.23 -7.77 0.46
CA ASN A 36 -9.49 -9.01 0.18
C ASN A 36 -8.20 -9.04 1.03
N PRO A 37 -8.18 -9.79 2.15
CA PRO A 37 -7.05 -9.94 3.07
C PRO A 37 -5.72 -10.26 2.37
N ARG A 38 -5.77 -11.17 1.38
CA ARG A 38 -4.59 -11.62 0.66
C ARG A 38 -4.04 -10.54 -0.28
N LEU A 39 -4.92 -9.85 -1.00
CA LEU A 39 -4.55 -8.73 -1.85
C LEU A 39 -3.94 -7.60 -1.01
N HIS A 40 -4.49 -7.34 0.17
CA HIS A 40 -3.95 -6.36 1.12
C HIS A 40 -2.48 -6.66 1.47
N LEU A 41 -2.17 -7.90 1.87
CA LEU A 41 -0.79 -8.32 2.17
C LEU A 41 0.14 -8.25 0.95
N ILE A 42 -0.35 -8.61 -0.25
CA ILE A 42 0.41 -8.51 -1.49
C ILE A 42 0.74 -7.05 -1.81
N MET A 43 -0.21 -6.12 -1.63
CA MET A 43 0.04 -4.69 -1.85
C MET A 43 1.13 -4.16 -0.90
N HIS A 44 1.10 -4.56 0.37
CA HIS A 44 2.18 -4.24 1.32
C HIS A 44 3.53 -4.76 0.84
N GLN A 45 3.60 -6.03 0.45
CA GLN A 45 4.83 -6.64 -0.06
C GLN A 45 5.36 -5.90 -1.29
N MET A 46 4.49 -5.56 -2.26
CA MET A 46 4.89 -4.84 -3.47
C MET A 46 5.50 -3.47 -3.13
N VAL A 47 4.87 -2.71 -2.24
CA VAL A 47 5.41 -1.41 -1.81
C VAL A 47 6.74 -1.57 -1.07
N LEU A 48 6.86 -2.55 -0.18
CA LEU A 48 8.11 -2.82 0.53
C LEU A 48 9.24 -3.18 -0.42
N ASN A 49 8.98 -4.02 -1.43
CA ASN A 49 9.96 -4.30 -2.48
C ASN A 49 10.33 -3.04 -3.27
N GLN A 50 9.36 -2.20 -3.61
CA GLN A 50 9.62 -0.94 -4.32
C GLN A 50 10.44 0.05 -3.48
N ILE A 51 10.28 0.09 -2.16
CA ILE A 51 11.12 0.92 -1.28
C ILE A 51 12.59 0.45 -1.34
N ASP A 52 12.83 -0.85 -1.45
CA ASP A 52 14.17 -1.42 -1.54
C ASP A 52 14.81 -1.21 -2.94
N GLU A 53 13.99 -1.17 -4.01
CA GLU A 53 14.46 -1.26 -5.40
C GLU A 53 14.26 0.01 -6.25
N VAL A 54 13.31 0.89 -5.91
CA VAL A 54 12.88 2.03 -6.73
C VAL A 54 13.10 3.34 -6.00
N THR A 55 14.07 4.14 -6.47
CA THR A 55 14.47 5.41 -5.84
C THR A 55 13.29 6.35 -5.57
N ALA A 56 12.40 6.56 -6.55
CA ALA A 56 11.26 7.47 -6.38
C ALA A 56 10.29 7.02 -5.28
N VAL A 57 10.12 5.71 -5.08
CA VAL A 57 9.24 5.18 -4.02
C VAL A 57 9.93 5.29 -2.66
N LYS A 58 11.23 5.02 -2.60
CA LYS A 58 12.04 5.23 -1.39
C LYS A 58 12.02 6.69 -0.94
N ASP A 59 12.26 7.63 -1.84
CA ASP A 59 12.26 9.07 -1.55
C ASP A 59 10.88 9.53 -1.04
N ALA A 60 9.80 9.02 -1.65
CA ALA A 60 8.43 9.30 -1.20
C ALA A 60 8.17 8.72 0.21
N TYR A 61 8.64 7.50 0.50
CA TYR A 61 8.53 6.89 1.82
C TYR A 61 9.27 7.69 2.90
N GLU A 62 10.50 8.12 2.60
CA GLU A 62 11.31 8.96 3.49
C GLU A 62 10.62 10.31 3.72
N GLU A 63 10.08 10.94 2.68
CA GLU A 63 9.33 12.19 2.82
C GLU A 63 8.09 12.03 3.72
N LEU A 64 7.28 10.99 3.51
CA LEU A 64 6.12 10.67 4.33
C LEU A 64 6.50 10.47 5.81
N SER A 65 7.56 9.69 6.05
CA SER A 65 8.01 9.34 7.40
C SER A 65 8.68 10.52 8.11
N GLU A 66 9.56 11.25 7.42
CA GLU A 66 10.41 12.25 8.03
C GLU A 66 9.82 13.65 8.00
N LYS A 67 9.22 14.08 6.88
CA LYS A 67 8.67 15.43 6.74
C LYS A 67 7.21 15.49 7.16
N HIS A 68 6.42 14.46 6.83
CA HIS A 68 5.00 14.39 7.19
C HIS A 68 4.74 13.67 8.52
N LYS A 69 5.79 13.08 9.12
CA LYS A 69 5.75 12.42 10.44
C LYS A 69 4.72 11.29 10.52
N LEU A 70 4.50 10.59 9.41
CA LEU A 70 3.65 9.40 9.40
C LEU A 70 4.37 8.23 10.08
N HIS A 71 3.60 7.37 10.73
CA HIS A 71 4.11 6.08 11.17
C HIS A 71 4.51 5.24 9.93
N PRO A 72 5.60 4.44 9.98
CA PRO A 72 6.06 3.60 8.86
C PRO A 72 4.94 2.81 8.18
N HIS A 73 4.10 2.18 8.99
CA HIS A 73 2.93 1.43 8.52
C HIS A 73 1.94 2.32 7.73
N SER A 74 1.63 3.51 8.24
CA SER A 74 0.74 4.45 7.54
C SER A 74 1.35 4.97 6.25
N ALA A 75 2.67 5.18 6.20
CA ALA A 75 3.35 5.56 4.96
C ALA A 75 3.23 4.47 3.89
N ILE A 76 3.36 3.18 4.27
CA ILE A 76 3.13 2.05 3.37
C ILE A 76 1.69 2.05 2.85
N HIS A 77 0.67 2.28 3.69
CA HIS A 77 -0.71 2.39 3.24
C HIS A 77 -0.93 3.52 2.22
N VAL A 78 -0.32 4.68 2.44
CA VAL A 78 -0.40 5.81 1.51
C VAL A 78 0.20 5.44 0.15
N LEU A 79 1.37 4.80 0.14
CA LEU A 79 2.01 4.34 -1.10
C LEU A 79 1.20 3.23 -1.78
N SER A 80 0.63 2.30 -1.02
CA SER A 80 -0.26 1.24 -1.54
C SER A 80 -1.51 1.80 -2.21
N ASN A 81 -2.06 2.91 -1.71
CA ASN A 81 -3.17 3.60 -2.39
C ASN A 81 -2.74 4.14 -3.76
N VAL A 82 -1.57 4.78 -3.86
CA VAL A 82 -1.07 5.27 -5.16
C VAL A 82 -0.79 4.12 -6.13
N LEU A 83 -0.19 3.02 -5.64
CA LEU A 83 0.09 1.83 -6.44
C LEU A 83 -1.19 1.15 -6.93
N SER A 84 -2.20 1.00 -6.05
CA SER A 84 -3.49 0.38 -6.43
C SER A 84 -4.25 1.22 -7.45
N GLU A 85 -4.27 2.55 -7.31
CA GLU A 85 -4.85 3.46 -8.31
C GLU A 85 -4.11 3.33 -9.65
N GLU A 86 -2.78 3.20 -9.64
CA GLU A 86 -1.99 2.96 -10.86
C GLU A 86 -2.30 1.63 -11.55
N ILE A 87 -2.31 0.53 -10.79
CA ILE A 87 -2.65 -0.80 -11.30
C ILE A 87 -4.08 -0.80 -11.86
N TYR A 88 -5.04 -0.21 -11.15
CA TYR A 88 -6.41 -0.12 -11.61
C TYR A 88 -6.52 0.66 -12.93
N ASP A 89 -5.87 1.82 -13.03
CA ASP A 89 -5.85 2.62 -14.26
C ASP A 89 -5.22 1.84 -15.42
N MET A 90 -4.11 1.14 -15.18
CA MET A 90 -3.47 0.28 -16.18
C MET A 90 -4.42 -0.78 -16.71
N LEU A 91 -5.12 -1.47 -15.81
CA LEU A 91 -6.08 -2.52 -16.16
C LEU A 91 -7.29 -1.98 -16.91
N GLN A 92 -7.86 -0.87 -16.46
CA GLN A 92 -9.03 -0.24 -17.07
C GLN A 92 -8.72 0.29 -18.49
N THR A 93 -7.58 0.95 -18.65
CA THR A 93 -7.20 1.59 -19.91
C THR A 93 -6.39 0.66 -20.83
N LYS A 94 -6.05 -0.54 -20.36
CA LYS A 94 -5.19 -1.51 -21.05
C LYS A 94 -3.84 -0.92 -21.49
N ARG A 95 -3.32 0.03 -20.71
CA ARG A 95 -2.00 0.60 -20.96
C ARG A 95 -0.93 -0.21 -20.24
N GLU A 96 0.28 -0.14 -20.77
CA GLU A 96 1.46 -0.66 -20.12
C GLU A 96 1.90 0.24 -18.96
N TYR A 97 2.81 -0.28 -18.13
CA TYR A 97 3.41 0.48 -17.04
C TYR A 97 4.24 1.63 -17.62
N ASP A 98 4.06 2.82 -17.05
CA ASP A 98 4.82 4.02 -17.40
C ASP A 98 5.41 4.62 -16.11
N PRO A 99 6.74 4.58 -15.94
CA PRO A 99 7.38 5.08 -14.72
C PRO A 99 7.16 6.58 -14.51
N GLU A 100 7.10 7.39 -15.57
CA GLU A 100 6.90 8.84 -15.44
C GLU A 100 5.49 9.17 -14.95
N VAL A 101 4.50 8.36 -15.35
CA VAL A 101 3.13 8.47 -14.84
C VAL A 101 3.09 8.14 -13.35
N TYR A 102 3.73 7.05 -12.94
CA TYR A 102 3.73 6.63 -11.54
C TYR A 102 4.48 7.63 -10.64
N GLU A 103 5.66 8.11 -11.05
CA GLU A 103 6.43 9.12 -10.33
C GLU A 103 5.67 10.44 -10.18
N ARG A 104 4.92 10.84 -11.21
CA ARG A 104 4.05 12.02 -11.13
C ARG A 104 2.91 11.83 -10.14
N LYS A 105 2.33 10.63 -10.04
CA LYS A 105 1.31 10.33 -9.03
C LYS A 105 1.88 10.39 -7.61
N LEU A 106 3.07 9.85 -7.38
CA LEU A 106 3.78 9.96 -6.10
C LEU A 106 4.04 11.44 -5.74
N SER A 107 4.54 12.22 -6.68
CA SER A 107 4.79 13.66 -6.50
C SER A 107 3.52 14.45 -6.17
N ASN A 108 2.41 14.16 -6.87
CA ASN A 108 1.13 14.80 -6.63
C ASN A 108 0.57 14.46 -5.25
N MET A 109 0.74 13.21 -4.80
CA MET A 109 0.31 12.76 -3.48
C MET A 109 1.03 13.51 -2.34
N LEU A 110 2.32 13.82 -2.50
CA LEU A 110 3.12 14.56 -1.50
C LEU A 110 2.83 16.08 -1.48
N ASN A 111 2.30 16.64 -2.57
CA ASN A 111 2.02 18.05 -2.67
C ASN A 111 0.89 18.48 -1.72
N ARG A 112 1.19 19.23 -0.66
CA ARG A 112 0.23 19.70 0.36
C ARG A 112 -1.00 20.45 -0.19
N ASN A 113 -0.89 21.02 -1.39
CA ASN A 113 -1.99 21.74 -2.03
C ASN A 113 -2.90 20.84 -2.88
N SER A 114 -2.49 19.60 -3.14
CA SER A 114 -3.25 18.63 -3.93
C SER A 114 -4.44 18.08 -3.16
N THR A 115 -5.41 17.55 -3.89
CA THR A 115 -6.57 16.88 -3.31
C THR A 115 -6.15 15.53 -2.70
N GLU A 116 -5.20 14.88 -3.37
CA GLU A 116 -4.60 13.60 -3.02
C GLU A 116 -3.92 13.67 -1.66
N TYR A 117 -3.18 14.74 -1.36
CA TYR A 117 -2.57 14.95 -0.05
C TYR A 117 -3.62 14.99 1.07
N ARG A 118 -4.71 15.74 0.85
CA ARG A 118 -5.78 15.88 1.85
C ARG A 118 -6.55 14.59 2.05
N LYS A 119 -6.69 13.77 1.01
CA LYS A 119 -7.36 12.47 1.03
C LYS A 119 -6.49 11.40 1.68
N LEU A 120 -5.22 11.33 1.29
CA LEU A 120 -4.35 10.18 1.58
C LEU A 120 -3.43 10.42 2.77
N ILE A 121 -2.87 11.62 2.96
CA ILE A 121 -1.87 11.87 4.01
C ILE A 121 -2.51 12.49 5.25
N LYS A 122 -3.33 13.52 5.07
CA LYS A 122 -3.91 14.29 6.19
C LYS A 122 -4.62 13.42 7.25
N PRO A 123 -5.34 12.33 6.92
CA PRO A 123 -5.97 11.48 7.93
C PRO A 123 -4.99 10.77 8.87
N PHE A 124 -3.75 10.55 8.43
CA PHE A 124 -2.72 9.84 9.21
C PHE A 124 -1.79 10.78 9.99
N GLN A 125 -1.84 12.08 9.73
CA GLN A 125 -1.07 13.05 10.50
C GLN A 125 -1.64 13.10 11.92
N HIS A 126 -0.85 12.65 12.90
CA HIS A 126 -1.19 12.58 14.35
C HIS A 126 -2.06 11.39 14.79
N GLY A 127 -2.26 10.38 13.94
CA GLY A 127 -3.12 9.22 14.23
C GLY A 127 -2.35 7.92 14.51
N LYS A 128 -3.02 6.99 15.20
CA LYS A 128 -2.64 5.56 15.20
C LYS A 128 -2.76 5.01 13.76
N PRO A 129 -2.05 3.93 13.40
CA PRO A 129 -2.22 3.26 12.11
C PRO A 129 -3.71 2.94 11.86
N PRO A 130 -4.15 2.88 10.59
CA PRO A 130 -5.53 2.56 10.25
C PRO A 130 -5.95 1.25 10.93
N LYS A 131 -7.16 1.24 11.50
CA LYS A 131 -7.78 0.00 11.96
C LYS A 131 -8.40 -0.68 10.74
N HIS A 132 -8.20 -1.98 10.62
CA HIS A 132 -8.94 -2.78 9.64
C HIS A 132 -10.42 -2.80 10.01
N PRO A 133 -11.32 -2.90 9.04
CA PRO A 133 -12.71 -3.24 9.33
C PRO A 133 -12.74 -4.53 10.17
N GLU A 134 -13.66 -4.59 11.14
CA GLU A 134 -13.85 -5.82 11.92
C GLU A 134 -14.26 -6.93 10.95
N ILE A 135 -13.40 -7.94 10.84
CA ILE A 135 -13.66 -9.12 10.03
C ILE A 135 -14.58 -10.00 10.88
N ASN A 136 -15.81 -10.22 10.43
CA ASN A 136 -16.84 -10.98 11.14
C ASN A 136 -16.75 -12.47 10.84
#